data_AF-B7R548-F1
#
_entry.id   AF-B7R548-F1
#
_cell.length_a   1.000
_cell.length_b   1.000
_cell.length_c   1.000
_cell.angle_alpha   90.00
_cell.angle_beta   90.00
_cell.angle_gamma   90.00
#
_symmetry.space_group_name_H-M   'P 1'
#
loop_
_entity.id
_entity.type
_entity.pdbx_description
1 polymer ?
#
loop_
_entity_poly.entity_id
_entity_poly.type
_entity_poly.pdbx_seq_one_letter_code
_entity_poly.pdbx_strand_id
1 'polypeptide(L)'
;MVQDRNLWRIKSLSKEVLGKAGSDNYRQKLVFDLLNAVKANDQDRFLWILLRALNAHSKDNRKAKELASVLMEVFPSSESDFEKVAYSVILGIMAGGES
;
A
#
# COMPACT_ATOMS: atom_id res chain seq x y z
N MET A 1 -4.30 -1.73 18.00
CA MET A 1 -2.97 -1.11 17.89
C MET A 1 -2.10 -2.00 17.04
N VAL A 2 -1.82 -1.54 15.83
CA VAL A 2 -0.93 -2.22 14.88
C VAL A 2 0.50 -2.25 15.42
N GLN A 3 1.18 -3.39 15.28
CA GLN A 3 2.57 -3.57 15.72
C GLN A 3 3.54 -2.93 14.71
N ASP A 4 4.62 -2.32 15.21
CA ASP A 4 5.65 -1.68 14.36
C ASP A 4 6.28 -2.62 13.33
N ARG A 5 6.42 -3.90 13.69
CA ARG A 5 6.91 -4.95 12.77
C ARG A 5 6.00 -5.08 11.54
N ASN A 6 4.69 -4.95 11.71
CA ASN A 6 3.74 -5.03 10.60
C ASN A 6 3.90 -3.81 9.69
N LEU A 7 4.03 -2.60 10.26
CA LEU A 7 4.25 -1.37 9.50
C LEU A 7 5.51 -1.44 8.64
N TRP A 8 6.62 -1.90 9.22
CA TRP A 8 7.88 -2.07 8.49
C TRP A 8 7.74 -3.10 7.35
N ARG A 9 7.08 -4.23 7.63
CA ARG A 9 6.88 -5.28 6.63
C ARG A 9 5.99 -4.82 5.47
N ILE A 10 4.91 -4.10 5.78
CA ILE A 10 4.02 -3.50 4.79
C ILE A 10 4.78 -2.51 3.90
N LYS A 11 5.62 -1.65 4.50
CA LYS A 11 6.47 -0.72 3.76
C LYS A 11 7.44 -1.43 2.82
N SER A 12 8.17 -2.43 3.31
CA SER A 12 9.14 -3.19 2.50
C SER A 12 8.46 -3.89 1.32
N LEU A 13 7.37 -4.61 1.59
CA LEU A 13 6.63 -5.31 0.56
C LEU A 13 6.03 -4.35 -0.47
N SER A 14 5.47 -3.22 -0.03
CA SER A 14 4.92 -2.21 -0.94
C SER A 14 5.99 -1.61 -1.85
N LYS A 15 7.20 -1.38 -1.33
CA LYS A 15 8.36 -0.95 -2.14
C LYS A 15 8.70 -1.98 -3.21
N GLU A 16 8.81 -3.24 -2.82
CA GLU A 16 9.25 -4.31 -3.73
C GLU A 16 8.20 -4.66 -4.79
N VAL A 17 6.92 -4.57 -4.43
CA VAL A 17 5.80 -4.96 -5.31
C VAL A 17 5.37 -3.81 -6.21
N LEU A 18 5.23 -2.60 -5.66
CA LEU A 18 4.63 -1.45 -6.35
C LEU A 18 5.60 -0.31 -6.62
N GLY A 19 6.79 -0.32 -6.00
CA GLY A 19 7.78 0.75 -6.16
C GLY A 19 8.31 0.92 -7.58
N LYS A 20 8.17 -0.09 -8.44
CA LYS A 20 8.48 -0.04 -9.87
C LYS A 20 7.26 -0.39 -10.76
N ALA A 21 6.05 -0.26 -10.22
CA ALA A 21 4.83 -0.52 -10.99
C ALA A 21 4.65 0.54 -12.07
N GLY A 22 4.45 0.10 -13.32
CA GLY A 22 4.17 0.98 -14.45
C GLY A 22 5.22 2.09 -14.65
N SER A 23 4.78 3.23 -15.17
CA SER A 23 5.60 4.43 -15.34
C SER A 23 5.64 5.29 -14.07
N ASP A 24 6.55 6.26 -14.02
CA ASP A 24 6.65 7.21 -12.90
C ASP A 24 5.36 8.00 -12.71
N ASN A 25 4.75 8.45 -13.81
CA ASN A 25 3.45 9.13 -13.80
C ASN A 25 2.34 8.22 -13.24
N TYR A 26 2.37 6.92 -13.56
CA TYR A 26 1.43 5.97 -12.95
C TYR A 26 1.61 5.90 -11.44
N ARG A 27 2.86 5.77 -10.94
CA ARG A 27 3.13 5.72 -9.50
C ARG A 27 2.73 7.01 -8.78
N GLN A 28 2.99 8.16 -9.38
CA GLN A 28 2.57 9.45 -8.83
C GLN A 28 1.04 9.54 -8.69
N LYS A 29 0.29 9.13 -9.71
CA LYS A 29 -1.19 9.07 -9.65
C LYS A 29 -1.68 8.08 -8.61
N LEU A 30 -1.08 6.89 -8.54
CA LEU A 30 -1.41 5.90 -7.52
C LEU A 30 -1.21 6.45 -6.10
N VAL A 31 -0.06 7.06 -5.83
CA VAL A 31 0.23 7.69 -4.53
C VAL A 31 -0.77 8.80 -4.22
N PHE A 32 -1.08 9.66 -5.20
CA PHE A 32 -2.05 10.73 -5.04
C PHE A 32 -3.46 10.20 -4.69
N ASP A 33 -3.93 9.17 -5.40
CA ASP A 33 -5.23 8.56 -5.15
C ASP A 33 -5.31 7.91 -3.76
N LEU A 34 -4.24 7.25 -3.33
CA LEU A 34 -4.13 6.67 -1.98
C LEU A 34 -4.14 7.76 -0.89
N LEU A 35 -3.37 8.84 -1.06
CA LEU A 35 -3.36 9.97 -0.13
C LEU A 35 -4.73 10.63 0.00
N ASN A 36 -5.47 10.76 -1.10
CA ASN A 36 -6.83 11.29 -1.07
C ASN A 36 -7.80 10.38 -0.32
N ALA A 37 -7.66 9.05 -0.45
CA ALA A 37 -8.46 8.10 0.34
C ALA A 37 -8.13 8.20 1.83
N VAL A 38 -6.86 8.34 2.20
CA VAL A 38 -6.44 8.57 3.60
C VAL A 38 -7.03 9.87 4.14
N LYS A 39 -6.93 10.98 3.39
CA LYS A 39 -7.48 12.29 3.79
C LYS A 39 -8.99 12.27 4.00
N ALA A 40 -9.71 11.43 3.27
CA ALA A 40 -11.15 11.25 3.41
C ALA A 40 -11.53 10.25 4.53
N ASN A 41 -10.56 9.64 5.20
CA ASN A 41 -10.74 8.50 6.10
C ASN A 41 -11.55 7.36 5.45
N ASP A 42 -11.34 7.16 4.13
CA ASP A 42 -12.08 6.21 3.31
C ASP A 42 -11.26 4.92 3.13
N GLN A 43 -11.39 4.05 4.14
CA GLN A 43 -10.62 2.81 4.24
C GLN A 43 -10.92 1.83 3.10
N ASP A 44 -12.19 1.73 2.70
CA ASP A 44 -12.64 0.83 1.63
C ASP A 44 -12.10 1.28 0.29
N ARG A 45 -12.15 2.58 -0.01
CA ARG A 45 -11.56 3.14 -1.23
C ARG A 45 -10.05 2.94 -1.25
N PHE A 46 -9.37 3.16 -0.13
CA PHE A 46 -7.93 2.93 -0.03
C PHE A 46 -7.58 1.47 -0.39
N LEU A 47 -8.26 0.52 0.25
CA LEU A 47 -8.02 -0.90 0.02
C LEU A 47 -8.34 -1.31 -1.41
N TRP A 48 -9.44 -0.80 -1.98
CA TRP A 48 -9.82 -1.06 -3.37
C TRP A 48 -8.76 -0.56 -4.37
N ILE A 49 -8.25 0.68 -4.20
CA ILE A 49 -7.17 1.23 -5.05
C ILE A 49 -5.94 0.33 -4.97
N LEU A 50 -5.54 -0.06 -3.76
CA LEU A 50 -4.36 -0.88 -3.52
C LEU A 50 -4.48 -2.26 -4.15
N LEU A 51 -5.60 -2.96 -3.94
CA LEU A 51 -5.85 -4.28 -4.52
C LEU A 51 -5.91 -4.22 -6.06
N ARG A 52 -6.47 -3.15 -6.62
CA ARG A 52 -6.48 -2.93 -8.07
C ARG A 52 -5.06 -2.78 -8.62
N ALA A 53 -4.20 -2.02 -7.96
CA ALA A 53 -2.79 -1.88 -8.36
C ALA A 53 -2.03 -3.21 -8.27
N LEU A 54 -2.22 -3.98 -7.18
CA LEU A 54 -1.62 -5.30 -7.00
C LEU A 54 -2.03 -6.28 -8.09
N ASN A 55 -3.33 -6.32 -8.43
CA ASN A 55 -3.85 -7.18 -9.48
C ASN A 55 -3.33 -6.79 -10.87
N ALA A 56 -3.14 -5.50 -11.14
CA ALA A 56 -2.67 -5.02 -12.44
C ALA A 56 -1.17 -5.28 -12.67
N HIS A 57 -0.35 -5.18 -11.61
CA HIS A 57 1.11 -5.17 -11.75
C HIS A 57 1.82 -6.36 -11.11
N SER A 58 1.13 -7.21 -10.38
CA SER A 58 1.79 -8.22 -9.54
C SER A 58 0.95 -9.46 -9.25
N LYS A 59 -0.01 -9.80 -10.13
CA LYS A 59 -0.96 -10.91 -9.95
C LYS A 59 -0.31 -12.25 -9.56
N ASP A 60 0.83 -12.59 -10.16
CA ASP A 60 1.55 -13.85 -9.90
C ASP A 60 2.77 -13.68 -8.99
N ASN A 61 2.99 -12.47 -8.46
CA ASN A 61 4.13 -12.18 -7.58
C ASN A 61 3.84 -12.72 -6.16
N ARG A 62 4.70 -13.63 -5.68
CA ARG A 62 4.62 -14.18 -4.30
C ARG A 62 4.61 -13.07 -3.23
N LYS A 63 5.37 -12.00 -3.43
CA LYS A 63 5.43 -10.87 -2.49
C LYS A 63 4.16 -10.03 -2.50
N ALA A 64 3.43 -9.99 -3.62
CA ALA A 64 2.12 -9.34 -3.66
C ALA A 64 1.07 -10.14 -2.90
N LYS A 65 1.13 -11.48 -2.97
CA LYS A 65 0.29 -12.36 -2.15
C LYS A 65 0.62 -12.19 -0.66
N GLU A 66 1.89 -12.08 -0.31
CA GLU A 66 2.33 -11.81 1.05
C GLU A 66 1.84 -10.44 1.54
N LEU A 67 1.98 -9.39 0.73
CA LEU A 67 1.46 -8.05 1.04
C LEU A 67 -0.06 -8.09 1.29
N ALA A 68 -0.81 -8.76 0.42
CA ALA A 68 -2.25 -8.94 0.59
C ALA A 68 -2.60 -9.68 1.89
N SER A 69 -1.83 -10.72 2.25
CA SER A 69 -2.02 -11.45 3.51
C SER A 69 -1.81 -10.55 4.73
N VAL A 70 -0.72 -9.77 4.76
CA VAL A 70 -0.45 -8.86 5.88
C VAL A 70 -1.51 -7.75 5.96
N LEU A 71 -2.01 -7.27 4.82
CA LEU A 71 -3.10 -6.29 4.78
C LEU A 71 -4.40 -6.88 5.36
N MET A 72 -4.72 -8.15 5.09
CA MET A 72 -5.89 -8.81 5.68
C MET A 72 -5.80 -8.98 7.21
N GLU A 73 -4.61 -8.95 7.79
CA GLU A 73 -4.43 -9.01 9.25
C GLU A 73 -4.67 -7.65 9.93
N VAL A 74 -4.60 -6.55 9.18
CA VAL A 74 -4.66 -5.18 9.73
C VAL A 74 -5.86 -4.37 9.25
N PHE A 75 -6.61 -4.85 8.25
CA PHE A 75 -7.86 -4.26 7.78
C PHE A 75 -9.07 -5.15 8.16
N PRO A 76 -10.21 -4.57 8.58
CA PRO A 76 -10.40 -3.16 8.91
C PRO A 76 -9.65 -2.78 10.21
N SER A 77 -9.35 -1.49 10.35
CA SER A 77 -8.55 -0.95 11.48
C SER A 77 -9.25 0.27 12.08
N SER A 78 -8.93 0.63 13.32
CA SER A 78 -9.30 1.94 13.85
C SER A 78 -8.68 3.05 13.01
N GLU A 79 -9.28 4.23 12.97
CA GLU A 79 -8.78 5.39 12.22
C GLU A 79 -7.28 5.67 12.46
N SER A 80 -6.85 5.63 13.73
CA SER A 80 -5.45 5.83 14.13
C SER A 80 -4.48 4.73 13.66
N ASP A 81 -4.96 3.50 13.48
CA ASP A 81 -4.18 2.38 12.95
C ASP A 81 -4.21 2.40 11.41
N PHE A 82 -5.33 2.81 10.80
CA PHE A 82 -5.49 2.96 9.36
C PHE A 82 -4.47 3.95 8.79
N GLU A 83 -4.35 5.16 9.36
CA GLU A 83 -3.38 6.14 8.87
C GLU A 83 -1.96 5.58 8.86
N LYS A 84 -1.52 4.94 9.95
CA LYS A 84 -0.16 4.36 10.07
C LYS A 84 0.09 3.28 9.02
N VAL A 85 -0.88 2.40 8.82
CA VAL A 85 -0.81 1.34 7.80
C VAL A 85 -0.76 1.93 6.40
N ALA A 86 -1.65 2.89 6.12
CA ALA A 86 -1.75 3.53 4.82
C ALA A 86 -0.48 4.30 4.46
N TYR A 87 0.07 5.10 5.39
CA TYR A 87 1.34 5.79 5.17
C TYR A 87 2.51 4.81 4.98
N SER A 88 2.50 3.66 5.64
CA SER A 88 3.52 2.63 5.43
C SER A 88 3.50 2.10 4.00
N VAL A 89 2.31 1.84 3.44
CA VAL A 89 2.14 1.46 2.02
C VAL A 89 2.68 2.57 1.10
N ILE A 90 2.21 3.80 1.30
CA ILE A 90 2.54 4.95 0.44
C ILE A 90 4.05 5.22 0.42
N LEU A 91 4.68 5.27 1.59
CA LEU A 91 6.13 5.44 1.71
C LEU A 91 6.90 4.30 1.06
N GLY A 92 6.37 3.08 1.10
CA GLY A 92 6.96 1.95 0.38
C GLY A 92 6.96 2.19 -1.14
N ILE A 93 5.81 2.56 -1.70
CA ILE A 93 5.67 2.85 -3.14
C ILE A 93 6.63 3.97 -3.56
N MET A 94 6.68 5.07 -2.81
CA MET A 94 7.57 6.20 -3.10
C MET A 94 9.05 5.80 -3.06
N ALA A 95 9.47 5.05 -2.04
CA ALA A 95 10.86 4.65 -1.85
C ALA A 95 11.40 3.65 -2.90
N GLY A 96 10.55 3.10 -3.77
CA GLY A 96 10.97 2.29 -4.90
C GLY A 96 11.14 3.07 -6.21
N GLY A 97 10.61 4.29 -6.28
CA GLY A 97 10.78 5.19 -7.42
C GLY A 97 12.11 5.96 -7.41
N GLU A 98 12.85 5.90 -6.30
CA GLU A 98 14.22 6.41 -6.19
C GLU A 98 15.18 5.31 -6.68
N SER A 99 15.70 5.45 -7.91
CA SER A 99 16.75 4.61 -8.49
C SER A 99 17.58 5.42 -9.46
#